data_AF-A0A8T5T144-F1
#
_entry.id   AF-A0A8T5T144-F1
#
_cell.length_a   1.000
_cell.length_b   1.000
_cell.length_c   1.000
_cell.angle_alpha   90.00
_cell.angle_beta   90.00
_cell.angle_gamma   90.00
#
_symmetry.space_group_name_H-M   'P 1'
#
loop_
_entity.id
_entity.type
_entity.pdbx_description
1 polymer ?
#
loop_
_entity_poly.entity_id
_entity_poly.type
_entity_poly.pdbx_seq_one_letter_code
_entity_poly.pdbx_strand_id
1 'polypeptide(L)'
;MDQKETKEKEKFIELQVSEDEGLKILYAKTKLEEYFPNLTSEINEEKKTMKISSIEVEEDELRKVETNNVVIKYEENLSNPGVIDFLRRCSTSKEAMNILDYLNARKELSKEIFNYLKERISNNEGLLKLIEECGGPKKKGYYIDKFYNLNENI
;
A
#
# COMPACT_ATOMS: atom_id res chain seq x y z
N MET A 1 9.85 22.49 45.55
CA MET A 1 8.95 21.58 44.81
C MET A 1 8.09 22.50 43.97
N ASP A 2 8.25 22.63 42.65
CA ASP A 2 8.65 21.63 41.67
C ASP A 2 9.47 22.26 40.53
N GLN A 3 10.56 21.61 40.16
CA GLN A 3 11.34 21.93 38.97
C GLN A 3 10.57 21.42 37.76
N LYS A 4 10.06 22.36 36.95
CA LYS A 4 9.46 22.06 35.65
C LYS A 4 10.62 21.81 34.67
N GLU A 5 10.98 20.55 34.46
CA GLU A 5 11.91 20.13 33.39
C GLU A 5 11.30 20.51 32.02
N THR A 6 11.59 21.71 31.55
CA THR A 6 11.46 22.08 30.15
C THR A 6 12.68 21.50 29.41
N LYS A 7 12.62 20.21 29.07
CA LYS A 7 13.55 19.63 28.08
C LYS A 7 13.17 20.20 26.72
N GLU A 8 13.89 21.24 26.33
CA GLU A 8 13.97 21.73 24.97
C GLU A 8 14.16 20.53 24.04
N LYS A 9 13.19 20.32 23.15
CA LYS A 9 13.36 19.46 21.99
C LYS A 9 14.38 20.17 21.09
N GLU A 10 15.66 19.94 21.36
CA GLU A 10 16.74 20.44 20.53
C GLU A 10 16.44 20.05 19.09
N LYS A 11 16.49 21.08 18.22
CA LYS A 11 16.24 20.98 16.78
C LYS A 11 16.91 19.74 16.22
N PHE A 12 16.10 18.81 15.74
CA PHE A 12 16.58 17.71 14.91
C PHE A 12 17.48 18.29 13.82
N ILE A 13 18.63 17.67 13.68
CA ILE A 13 19.74 18.01 12.77
C ILE A 13 19.19 18.55 11.45
N GLU A 14 19.68 19.71 10.99
CA GLU A 14 19.40 20.22 9.64
C GLU A 14 19.90 19.19 8.63
N LEU A 15 18.97 18.35 8.17
CA LEU A 15 19.22 17.31 7.17
C LEU A 15 19.24 17.99 5.81
N GLN A 16 20.43 18.10 5.21
CA GLN A 16 20.56 18.54 3.83
C GLN A 16 20.32 17.33 2.93
N VAL A 17 19.26 17.41 2.13
CA VAL A 17 18.88 16.41 1.13
C VAL A 17 19.23 16.99 -0.24
N SER A 18 20.10 16.32 -0.98
CA SER A 18 20.37 16.63 -2.40
C SER A 18 19.76 15.53 -3.26
N GLU A 19 19.05 15.89 -4.34
CA GLU A 19 18.32 14.95 -5.20
C GLU A 19 19.12 14.52 -6.45
N ASP A 20 20.31 15.09 -6.65
CA ASP A 20 21.04 15.02 -7.93
C ASP A 20 21.53 13.61 -8.32
N GLU A 21 21.69 12.70 -7.34
CA GLU A 21 22.07 11.28 -7.55
C GLU A 21 21.48 10.38 -6.43
N GLY A 22 20.15 10.37 -6.33
CA GLY A 22 19.45 9.67 -5.24
C GLY A 22 19.47 10.44 -3.92
N LEU A 23 18.77 9.89 -2.92
CA LEU A 23 18.52 10.59 -1.65
C LEU A 23 19.78 10.59 -0.76
N LYS A 24 20.69 11.54 -0.98
CA LYS A 24 21.89 11.73 -0.16
C LYS A 24 21.54 12.59 1.05
N ILE A 25 21.65 12.00 2.23
CA ILE A 25 21.39 12.66 3.51
C ILE A 25 22.73 13.00 4.18
N LEU A 26 23.01 14.29 4.34
CA LEU A 26 24.18 14.76 5.09
C LEU A 26 23.84 14.89 6.58
N TYR A 27 24.68 14.31 7.44
CA TYR A 27 24.52 14.36 8.89
C TYR A 27 25.85 14.65 9.61
N ALA A 28 25.77 15.31 10.76
CA ALA A 28 26.94 15.53 11.61
C ALA A 28 27.33 14.23 12.31
N LYS A 29 28.44 13.61 11.88
CA LYS A 29 28.92 12.31 12.41
C LYS A 29 29.07 12.30 13.93
N THR A 30 29.58 13.38 14.52
CA THR A 30 29.77 13.52 15.96
C THR A 30 28.47 13.42 16.76
N LYS A 31 27.39 14.05 16.26
CA LYS A 31 26.06 13.96 16.89
C LYS A 31 25.45 12.58 16.72
N LEU A 32 25.61 11.95 15.55
CA LEU A 32 25.10 10.60 15.33
C LEU A 32 25.80 9.58 16.24
N GLU A 33 27.09 9.75 16.49
CA GLU A 33 27.86 8.88 17.38
C GLU A 33 27.47 9.06 18.86
N GLU A 34 27.18 10.29 19.28
CA GLU A 34 26.68 10.59 20.64
C GLU A 34 25.31 9.96 20.90
N TYR A 35 24.36 10.13 19.97
CA TYR A 35 22.99 9.64 20.15
C TYR A 35 22.81 8.16 19.76
N PHE A 36 23.58 7.67 18.79
CA PHE A 36 23.42 6.34 18.18
C PHE A 36 24.78 5.68 17.86
N PRO A 37 25.60 5.34 18.88
CA PRO A 37 26.94 4.81 18.68
C PRO A 37 26.94 3.47 17.91
N ASN A 38 26.02 2.56 18.25
CA ASN A 38 25.92 1.25 17.60
C ASN A 38 25.49 1.38 16.12
N LEU A 39 24.56 2.29 15.80
CA LEU A 39 24.14 2.54 14.43
C LEU A 39 25.29 3.15 13.62
N THR A 40 26.05 4.05 14.23
CA THR A 40 27.24 4.66 13.61
C THR A 40 28.30 3.60 13.29
N SER A 41 28.55 2.66 14.20
CA SER A 41 29.41 1.50 13.93
C SER A 41 28.86 0.64 12.79
N GLU A 42 27.57 0.32 12.80
CA GLU A 42 26.93 -0.51 11.77
C GLU A 42 27.00 0.12 10.36
N ILE A 43 26.80 1.44 10.26
CA ILE A 43 26.93 2.20 9.01
C ILE A 43 28.38 2.22 8.52
N ASN A 44 29.35 2.52 9.41
CA ASN A 44 30.77 2.60 9.03
C ASN A 44 31.36 1.23 8.66
N GLU A 45 30.91 0.16 9.31
CA GLU A 45 31.41 -1.20 9.09
C GLU A 45 30.65 -1.94 7.97
N GLU A 46 29.59 -1.33 7.40
CA GLU A 46 28.74 -1.89 6.34
C GLU A 46 28.23 -3.32 6.62
N LYS A 47 28.14 -3.72 7.89
CA LYS A 47 27.91 -5.12 8.29
C LYS A 47 26.53 -5.68 7.87
N LYS A 48 25.55 -4.82 7.57
CA LYS A 48 24.17 -5.21 7.23
C LYS A 48 23.56 -4.35 6.12
N THR A 49 24.20 -4.33 4.96
CA THR A 49 23.61 -3.68 3.78
C THR A 49 22.57 -4.60 3.11
N MET A 50 21.42 -4.05 2.75
CA MET A 50 20.43 -4.71 1.88
C MET A 50 20.19 -3.86 0.64
N LYS A 51 20.33 -4.46 -0.55
CA LYS A 51 20.00 -3.78 -1.79
C LYS A 51 18.49 -3.70 -1.94
N ILE A 52 17.96 -2.48 -2.00
CA ILE A 52 16.55 -2.25 -2.34
C ILE A 52 16.50 -2.04 -3.85
N SER A 53 15.85 -2.94 -4.58
CA SER A 53 15.49 -2.74 -5.98
C SER A 53 14.12 -2.08 -6.05
N SER A 54 14.00 -0.98 -6.79
CA SER A 54 12.69 -0.46 -7.19
C SER A 54 12.20 -1.22 -8.42
N ILE A 55 10.89 -1.45 -8.51
CA ILE A 55 10.22 -1.89 -9.73
C ILE A 55 9.44 -0.68 -10.22
N GLU A 56 9.82 -0.12 -11.36
CA GLU A 56 8.96 0.82 -12.06
C GLU A 56 7.80 0.00 -12.65
N VAL A 57 6.62 0.16 -12.07
CA VAL A 57 5.39 -0.45 -12.60
C VAL A 57 4.87 0.51 -13.67
N GLU A 58 4.92 0.09 -14.94
CA GLU A 58 4.32 0.84 -16.04
C GLU A 58 2.80 0.98 -15.80
N GLU A 59 2.23 2.15 -16.06
CA GLU A 59 0.78 2.39 -15.87
C GLU A 59 -0.11 1.47 -16.72
N ASP A 60 0.46 0.82 -17.74
CA ASP A 60 -0.23 -0.09 -18.66
C ASP A 60 -0.53 -1.48 -18.03
N GLU A 61 0.11 -1.86 -16.93
CA GLU A 61 -0.21 -3.11 -16.21
C GLU A 61 -1.43 -2.96 -15.26
N LEU A 62 -1.87 -1.73 -15.00
CA LEU A 62 -3.01 -1.44 -14.12
C LEU A 62 -4.32 -1.68 -14.86
N ARG A 63 -5.16 -2.56 -14.34
CA ARG A 63 -6.53 -2.72 -14.86
C ARG A 63 -7.32 -1.48 -14.48
N LYS A 64 -7.84 -0.77 -15.47
CA LYS A 64 -8.70 0.40 -15.27
C LYS A 64 -10.15 -0.04 -15.41
N VAL A 65 -10.94 0.16 -14.36
CA VAL A 65 -12.39 0.13 -14.48
C VAL A 65 -12.84 1.58 -14.67
N GLU A 66 -13.20 1.93 -15.90
CA GLU A 66 -13.66 3.26 -16.28
C GLU A 66 -15.15 3.22 -16.59
N THR A 67 -15.99 3.87 -15.76
CA THR A 67 -17.33 4.28 -16.20
C THR A 67 -17.73 5.58 -15.50
N ASN A 68 -18.42 6.47 -16.24
CA ASN A 68 -19.13 7.66 -15.74
C ASN A 68 -18.34 8.48 -14.68
N ASN A 69 -17.15 8.96 -15.04
CA ASN A 69 -16.31 9.89 -14.27
C ASN A 69 -15.55 9.32 -13.05
N VAL A 70 -15.65 8.03 -12.76
CA VAL A 70 -14.84 7.38 -11.71
C VAL A 70 -13.89 6.38 -12.35
N VAL A 71 -12.58 6.64 -12.22
CA VAL A 71 -11.52 5.70 -12.66
C VAL A 71 -11.02 4.97 -11.43
N ILE A 72 -11.31 3.67 -11.34
CA ILE A 72 -10.71 2.80 -10.34
C ILE A 72 -9.48 2.16 -10.97
N LYS A 73 -8.29 2.67 -10.61
CA LYS A 73 -7.03 1.98 -10.90
C LYS A 73 -6.93 0.78 -9.96
N TYR A 74 -6.98 -0.42 -10.53
CA TYR A 74 -6.87 -1.66 -9.76
C TYR A 74 -5.49 -2.28 -9.99
N GLU A 75 -4.71 -2.30 -8.91
CA GLU A 75 -3.47 -3.05 -8.81
C GLU A 75 -3.67 -4.26 -7.91
N GLU A 76 -3.24 -5.43 -8.36
CA GLU A 76 -3.36 -6.65 -7.57
C GLU A 76 -2.18 -6.81 -6.64
N ASN A 77 -2.36 -6.43 -5.37
CA ASN A 77 -1.32 -6.48 -4.36
C ASN A 77 -1.52 -7.69 -3.41
N LEU A 78 -0.46 -8.49 -3.20
CA LEU A 78 -0.48 -9.62 -2.27
C LEU A 78 -0.51 -9.16 -0.80
N SER A 79 0.29 -8.15 -0.48
CA SER A 79 0.52 -7.68 0.90
C SER A 79 -0.61 -6.78 1.40
N ASN A 80 -1.28 -6.06 0.50
CA ASN A 80 -2.34 -5.13 0.86
C ASN A 80 -3.54 -5.23 -0.10
N PRO A 81 -4.44 -6.20 0.09
CA PRO A 81 -5.64 -6.34 -0.74
C PRO A 81 -6.52 -5.10 -0.62
N GLY A 82 -6.90 -4.52 -1.76
CA GLY A 82 -7.82 -3.40 -1.86
C GLY A 82 -9.28 -3.82 -1.92
N VAL A 83 -10.17 -2.85 -2.09
CA VAL A 83 -11.63 -3.06 -2.08
C VAL A 83 -12.07 -4.04 -3.17
N ILE A 84 -11.51 -3.90 -4.37
CA ILE A 84 -11.81 -4.79 -5.50
C ILE A 84 -11.39 -6.23 -5.20
N ASP A 85 -10.28 -6.46 -4.48
CA ASP A 85 -9.85 -7.81 -4.08
C ASP A 85 -10.89 -8.50 -3.20
N PHE A 86 -11.49 -7.76 -2.26
CA PHE A 86 -12.54 -8.28 -1.40
C PHE A 86 -13.83 -8.53 -2.19
N LEU A 87 -14.21 -7.61 -3.09
CA LEU A 87 -15.39 -7.77 -3.94
C LEU A 87 -15.27 -8.98 -4.87
N ARG A 88 -14.07 -9.27 -5.41
CA ARG A 88 -13.79 -10.45 -6.23
C ARG A 88 -13.91 -11.79 -5.49
N ARG A 89 -14.02 -11.77 -4.16
CA ARG A 89 -14.28 -12.96 -3.34
C ARG A 89 -15.76 -13.16 -3.01
N CYS A 90 -16.58 -12.13 -3.21
CA CYS A 90 -18.00 -12.18 -2.87
C CYS A 90 -18.76 -13.02 -3.90
N SER A 91 -19.66 -13.87 -3.41
CA SER A 91 -20.53 -14.69 -4.27
C SER A 91 -21.89 -14.05 -4.50
N THR A 92 -22.30 -13.11 -3.65
CA THR A 92 -23.62 -12.46 -3.70
C THR A 92 -23.51 -10.95 -3.56
N SER A 93 -24.44 -10.20 -4.15
CA SER A 93 -24.50 -8.74 -4.00
C SER A 93 -24.69 -8.31 -2.54
N LYS A 94 -25.37 -9.12 -1.72
CA LYS A 94 -25.55 -8.84 -0.29
C LYS A 94 -24.23 -8.91 0.48
N GLU A 95 -23.42 -9.92 0.20
CA GLU A 95 -22.07 -10.05 0.79
C GLU A 95 -21.19 -8.88 0.37
N ALA A 96 -21.19 -8.55 -0.93
CA ALA A 96 -20.44 -7.43 -1.47
C ALA A 96 -20.85 -6.10 -0.83
N MET A 97 -22.15 -5.87 -0.60
CA MET A 97 -22.66 -4.68 0.06
C MET A 97 -22.20 -4.58 1.52
N ASN A 98 -22.23 -5.69 2.28
CA ASN A 98 -21.74 -5.73 3.65
C ASN A 98 -20.25 -5.41 3.74
N ILE A 99 -19.44 -5.97 2.83
CA ILE A 99 -18.02 -5.69 2.74
C ILE A 99 -17.79 -4.20 2.42
N LEU A 100 -18.55 -3.65 1.48
CA LEU A 100 -18.44 -2.25 1.10
C LEU A 100 -18.74 -1.31 2.27
N ASP A 101 -19.81 -1.59 3.04
CA ASP A 101 -20.18 -0.83 4.24
C ASP A 101 -19.08 -0.93 5.32
N TYR A 102 -18.50 -2.11 5.52
CA TYR A 102 -17.39 -2.31 6.46
C TYR A 102 -16.14 -1.49 6.08
N LEU A 103 -15.75 -1.51 4.81
CA LEU A 103 -14.58 -0.77 4.32
C LEU A 103 -14.80 0.75 4.39
N ASN A 104 -16.02 1.21 4.13
CA ASN A 104 -16.40 2.62 4.28
C ASN A 104 -16.38 3.08 5.75
N ALA A 105 -16.86 2.25 6.68
CA ALA A 105 -16.78 2.54 8.11
C ALA A 105 -15.33 2.70 8.60
N ARG A 106 -14.39 1.95 7.99
CA ARG A 106 -12.95 2.06 8.26
C ARG A 106 -12.25 3.21 7.53
N LYS A 107 -12.98 3.98 6.71
CA LYS A 107 -12.44 5.07 5.87
C LYS A 107 -11.38 4.60 4.87
N GLU A 108 -11.45 3.34 4.42
CA GLU A 108 -10.57 2.80 3.37
C GLU A 108 -11.07 3.12 1.95
N LEU A 109 -12.24 3.78 1.87
CA LEU A 109 -12.90 4.17 0.64
C LEU A 109 -13.22 5.66 0.67
N SER A 110 -13.04 6.34 -0.46
CA SER A 110 -13.65 7.66 -0.64
C SER A 110 -15.16 7.51 -0.79
N LYS A 111 -15.90 8.53 -0.37
CA LYS A 111 -17.37 8.54 -0.45
C LYS A 111 -17.87 8.40 -1.90
N GLU A 112 -17.12 8.95 -2.85
CA GLU A 112 -17.40 8.86 -4.29
C GLU A 112 -17.29 7.40 -4.78
N ILE A 113 -16.18 6.73 -4.47
CA ILE A 113 -15.96 5.32 -4.85
C ILE A 113 -16.99 4.42 -4.17
N PHE A 114 -17.30 4.67 -2.88
CA PHE A 114 -18.32 3.92 -2.15
C PHE A 114 -19.70 4.02 -2.83
N ASN A 115 -20.15 5.23 -3.16
CA ASN A 115 -21.45 5.43 -3.78
C ASN A 115 -21.52 4.78 -5.16
N TYR A 116 -20.46 4.91 -5.96
CA TYR A 116 -20.37 4.29 -7.28
C TYR A 116 -20.42 2.75 -7.18
N LEU A 117 -19.61 2.14 -6.32
CA LEU A 117 -19.62 0.68 -6.13
C LEU A 117 -20.96 0.18 -5.60
N LYS A 118 -21.59 0.94 -4.70
CA LYS A 118 -22.92 0.63 -4.16
C LYS A 118 -23.98 0.59 -5.26
N GLU A 119 -24.03 1.61 -6.11
CA GLU A 119 -24.97 1.67 -7.23
C GLU A 119 -24.69 0.52 -8.21
N ARG A 120 -23.42 0.31 -8.56
CA ARG A 120 -23.00 -0.76 -9.47
C ARG A 120 -23.37 -2.15 -8.95
N ILE A 121 -23.12 -2.46 -7.68
CA ILE A 121 -23.46 -3.77 -7.07
C ILE A 121 -24.98 -3.96 -6.94
N SER A 122 -25.72 -2.86 -6.76
CA SER A 122 -27.19 -2.89 -6.66
C SER A 122 -27.87 -3.17 -7.99
N ASN A 123 -27.21 -2.86 -9.11
CA ASN A 123 -27.69 -3.21 -10.45
C ASN A 123 -27.61 -4.72 -10.71
N ASN A 124 -28.56 -5.25 -11.48
CA ASN A 124 -28.54 -6.65 -11.90
C ASN A 124 -27.23 -6.97 -12.63
N GLU A 125 -26.56 -8.03 -12.19
CA GLU A 125 -25.25 -8.50 -12.70
C GLU A 125 -24.07 -7.54 -12.50
N GLY A 126 -24.25 -6.39 -11.85
CA GLY A 126 -23.18 -5.40 -11.76
C GLY A 126 -21.96 -5.88 -10.95
N LEU A 127 -22.17 -6.72 -9.93
CA LEU A 127 -21.09 -7.42 -9.24
C LEU A 127 -20.36 -8.40 -10.16
N LEU A 128 -21.08 -9.21 -10.94
CA LEU A 128 -20.46 -10.20 -11.84
C LEU A 128 -19.60 -9.51 -12.91
N LYS A 129 -20.12 -8.46 -13.54
CA LYS A 129 -19.39 -7.65 -14.54
C LYS A 129 -18.14 -7.01 -13.94
N LEU A 130 -18.24 -6.45 -12.73
CA LEU A 130 -17.09 -5.92 -12.00
C LEU A 130 -16.02 -6.99 -11.78
N ILE A 131 -16.42 -8.20 -11.38
CA ILE A 131 -15.49 -9.31 -11.15
C ILE A 131 -14.80 -9.71 -12.45
N GLU A 132 -15.53 -9.84 -13.55
CA GLU A 132 -14.99 -10.20 -14.86
C GLU A 132 -13.97 -9.17 -15.37
N GLU A 133 -14.32 -7.88 -15.32
CA GLU A 133 -13.42 -6.78 -15.70
C GLU A 133 -12.13 -6.77 -14.88
N CYS A 134 -12.22 -7.07 -13.58
CA CYS A 134 -11.10 -7.07 -12.65
C CYS A 134 -10.29 -8.38 -12.64
N GLY A 135 -10.57 -9.32 -13.54
CA GLY A 135 -9.78 -10.56 -13.69
C GLY A 135 -10.38 -11.81 -13.08
N GLY A 136 -11.70 -11.86 -12.99
CA GLY A 136 -12.45 -13.02 -12.53
C GLY A 136 -12.41 -13.21 -11.01
N PRO A 137 -13.15 -14.21 -10.49
CA PRO A 137 -13.32 -14.42 -9.06
C PRO A 137 -12.04 -14.92 -8.39
N LYS A 138 -11.74 -14.39 -7.20
CA LYS A 138 -10.65 -14.88 -6.34
C LYS A 138 -11.14 -16.04 -5.50
N LYS A 139 -10.95 -17.26 -6.00
CA LYS A 139 -11.31 -18.49 -5.28
C LYS A 139 -10.42 -18.69 -4.04
N LYS A 140 -10.84 -19.58 -3.15
CA LYS A 140 -10.00 -20.04 -2.03
C LYS A 140 -8.66 -20.55 -2.60
N GLY A 141 -7.54 -20.08 -2.05
CA GLY A 141 -6.20 -20.43 -2.52
C GLY A 141 -5.61 -19.48 -3.57
N TYR A 142 -6.38 -18.51 -4.09
CA TYR A 142 -5.96 -17.63 -5.20
C TYR A 142 -4.55 -17.03 -5.05
N TYR A 143 -4.23 -16.47 -3.88
CA TYR A 143 -2.91 -15.84 -3.66
C TYR A 143 -1.77 -16.87 -3.57
N ILE A 144 -2.05 -18.07 -3.06
CA ILE A 144 -1.08 -19.17 -2.99
C ILE A 144 -0.75 -19.62 -4.41
N ASP A 145 -1.79 -19.88 -5.21
CA ASP A 145 -1.63 -20.32 -6.60
C ASP A 145 -0.91 -19.27 -7.46
N LYS A 146 -1.26 -18.00 -7.28
CA LYS A 146 -0.71 -16.92 -8.11
C LYS A 146 0.71 -16.50 -7.74
N PHE A 147 1.06 -16.45 -6.45
CA PHE A 147 2.34 -15.84 -6.01
C PHE A 147 3.33 -16.84 -5.44
N TYR A 148 2.88 -18.00 -4.93
CA TYR A 148 3.77 -18.97 -4.29
C TYR A 148 4.04 -20.17 -5.19
N ASN A 149 3.02 -20.70 -5.87
CA ASN A 149 3.17 -21.86 -6.76
C ASN A 149 3.77 -21.51 -8.13
N LEU A 150 3.89 -20.21 -8.48
CA LEU A 150 4.60 -19.77 -9.68
C LEU A 150 6.13 -19.92 -9.56
N ASN A 151 6.66 -20.05 -8.34
CA ASN A 151 8.11 -20.11 -8.08
C ASN A 151 8.70 -21.54 -8.15
N GLU A 152 7.90 -22.58 -8.42
CA GLU A 152 8.39 -23.95 -8.58
C GLU A 152 8.83 -24.31 -10.01
N ASN A 153 8.83 -23.34 -10.95
CA ASN A 153 9.27 -23.55 -12.34
C ASN A 153 10.49 -22.69 -12.75
N ILE A 154 11.37 -22.33 -11.81
CA ILE A 154 12.68 -21.68 -12.10
C ILE A 154 13.81 -22.54 -11.57
#